data_AF-A0A7X5Y6S8-F1
#
_entry.id   AF-A0A7X5Y6S8-F1
#
_cell.length_a   1.000
_cell.length_b   1.000
_cell.length_c   1.000
_cell.angle_alpha   90.00
_cell.angle_beta   90.00
_cell.angle_gamma   90.00
#
_symmetry.space_group_name_H-M   'P 1'
#
loop_
_entity.id
_entity.type
_entity.pdbx_description
1 polymer ?
#
loop_
_entity_poly.entity_id
_entity_poly.type
_entity_poly.pdbx_seq_one_letter_code
_entity_poly.pdbx_strand_id
1 'polypeptide(L)' 'MVFEIYLDSDDRFRWHLRNQSGQIIALAAEAHVDLNEAVRSLAAVRDSSRAEIRHPQD' A
#
# COMPACT_ATOMS: atom_id res chain seq x y z
N MET A 1 -11.60 1.35 7.90
CA MET A 1 -10.54 1.05 6.90
C MET A 1 -9.22 1.05 7.63
N VAL A 2 -8.31 0.14 7.30
CA VAL A 2 -7.02 -0.02 7.99
C VAL A 2 -5.91 -0.22 6.96
N PHE A 3 -4.82 0.52 7.11
CA PHE A 3 -3.58 0.24 6.38
C PHE A 3 -2.75 -0.75 7.17
N GLU A 4 -2.25 -1.77 6.49
CA GLU A 4 -1.38 -2.81 7.05
C GLU A 4 -0.10 -2.86 6.21
N ILE A 5 1.06 -3.03 6.87
CA ILE A 5 2.33 -3.36 6.20
C ILE A 5 2.60 -4.84 6.47
N TYR A 6 2.99 -5.58 5.44
CA TYR A 6 3.31 -7.00 5.51
C TYR A 6 4.55 -7.32 4.67
N LEU A 7 5.21 -8.44 4.99
CA LEU A 7 6.27 -9.03 4.17
C LEU A 7 5.62 -9.97 3.15
N ASP A 8 5.86 -9.77 1.87
CA ASP A 8 5.35 -10.62 0.80
C ASP A 8 6.21 -11.88 0.60
N SER A 9 5.86 -12.70 -0.39
CA SER A 9 6.57 -13.95 -0.68
C SER A 9 7.99 -13.76 -1.22
N ASP A 10 8.35 -12.54 -1.63
CA ASP A 10 9.66 -12.19 -2.18
C ASP A 10 10.54 -11.48 -1.13
N ASP A 11 10.19 -11.62 0.15
CA ASP A 11 10.82 -10.93 1.28
C ASP A 11 10.82 -9.40 1.11
N ARG A 12 9.76 -8.85 0.52
CA ARG A 12 9.59 -7.39 0.39
C ARG A 12 8.44 -6.86 1.19
N PHE A 13 8.62 -5.68 1.77
CA PHE A 13 7.59 -4.96 2.50
C PHE A 13 6.63 -4.27 1.53
N ARG A 14 5.33 -4.56 1.67
CA ARG A 14 4.24 -3.88 0.98
C ARG A 14 3.21 -3.40 1.98
N TRP A 15 2.50 -2.34 1.61
CA TRP A 15 1.29 -1.93 2.32
C TRP A 15 0.04 -2.24 1.50
N HIS A 16 -1.08 -2.40 2.20
CA HIS A 16 -2.40 -2.52 1.58
C HIS A 16 -3.45 -1.84 2.46
N LEU A 17 -4.58 -1.46 1.85
CA LEU A 17 -5.73 -0.88 2.56
C LEU A 17 -6.87 -1.89 2.56
N ARG A 18 -7.37 -2.20 3.76
CA ARG A 18 -8.56 -3.03 3.95
C ARG A 18 -9.78 -2.20 4.32
N ASN A 19 -10.93 -2.56 3.76
CA ASN A 19 -12.22 -2.04 4.20
C ASN A 19 -12.72 -2.78 5.46
N GLN A 20 -13.90 -2.43 5.97
CA GLN A 20 -14.46 -3.04 7.19
C GLN A 20 -14.86 -4.51 7.01
N SER A 21 -15.14 -4.96 5.79
CA SER A 21 -15.42 -6.37 5.49
C SER A 21 -14.15 -7.21 5.30
N GLY A 22 -12.96 -6.60 5.41
CA GLY A 22 -11.66 -7.25 5.25
C GLY A 22 -11.16 -7.34 3.80
N GLN A 23 -11.89 -6.80 2.84
CA GLN A 23 -11.48 -6.78 1.44
C GLN A 23 -10.37 -5.75 1.22
N ILE A 24 -9.38 -6.14 0.41
CA ILE A 24 -8.30 -5.25 -0.02
C ILE A 24 -8.86 -4.33 -1.11
N ILE A 25 -8.74 -3.01 -0.89
CA ILE A 25 -9.23 -1.97 -1.82
C ILE A 25 -8.11 -1.10 -2.39
N ALA A 26 -6.90 -1.20 -1.84
CA ALA A 26 -5.68 -0.61 -2.42
C ALA A 26 -4.45 -1.43 -2.04
N LEU A 27 -3.43 -1.39 -2.90
CA LEU A 27 -2.13 -2.04 -2.74
C LEU A 27 -1.02 -1.03 -3.01
N ALA A 28 0.13 -1.23 -2.36
CA ALA A 28 1.34 -0.53 -2.72
C ALA A 28 1.74 -0.85 -4.17
N ALA A 29 1.99 0.19 -4.97
CA ALA A 29 2.48 0.04 -6.34
C ALA A 29 3.91 -0.53 -6.36
N GLU A 30 4.71 -0.16 -5.37
CA GLU A 30 6.09 -0.59 -5.22
C GLU A 30 6.25 -1.46 -3.96
N ALA A 31 7.22 -2.38 -4.02
CA ALA A 31 7.63 -3.20 -2.89
C ALA A 31 8.99 -2.71 -2.39
N HIS A 32 9.14 -2.63 -1.07
CA HIS A 32 10.31 -2.06 -0.42
C HIS A 32 11.16 -3.14 0.24
N VAL A 33 12.48 -2.96 0.27
CA VAL A 33 13.39 -3.92 0.93
C VAL A 33 13.50 -3.66 2.43
N ASP A 34 13.09 -2.47 2.89
CA ASP A 34 13.15 -2.04 4.29
C ASP A 34 11.78 -1.59 4.81
N LEU A 35 11.49 -1.91 6.07
CA LEU A 35 10.22 -1.56 6.71
C LEU A 35 10.03 -0.03 6.80
N ASN A 36 11.09 0.73 7.07
CA ASN A 36 10.97 2.18 7.19
C ASN A 36 10.69 2.84 5.85
N GLU A 37 11.17 2.27 4.75
CA GLU A 37 10.79 2.71 3.40
C GLU A 37 9.30 2.50 3.14
N ALA A 38 8.77 1.32 3.48
CA ALA A 38 7.34 1.05 3.37
C ALA A 38 6.49 2.00 4.24
N VAL A 39 6.94 2.31 5.46
CA VAL A 39 6.28 3.28 6.35
C VAL A 39 6.28 4.69 5.74
N ARG A 40 7.40 5.15 5.17
CA ARG A 40 7.49 6.46 4.51
C ARG A 40 6.59 6.53 3.27
N SER A 41 6.60 5.48 2.45
CA SER A 41 5.72 5.33 1.29
C SER A 41 4.25 5.45 1.70
N LEU A 42 3.84 4.73 2.75
CA LEU A 42 2.48 4.81 3.29
C LEU A 42 2.15 6.20 3.86
N ALA A 43 3.07 6.84 4.56
CA ALA A 43 2.87 8.21 5.07
C ALA A 43 2.62 9.20 3.93
N ALA A 44 3.40 9.13 2.85
CA ALA A 44 3.19 9.95 1.66
C ALA A 44 1.82 9.71 1.01
N VAL A 45 1.34 8.46 0.98
CA VAL A 45 -0.01 8.12 0.47
C VAL A 45 -1.10 8.71 1.37
N ARG A 46 -0.92 8.69 2.69
CA ARG A 46 -1.87 9.29 3.63
C ARG A 46 -1.92 10.81 3.52
N ASP A 47 -0.78 11.44 3.28
CA ASP A 47 -0.66 12.89 3.16
C ASP A 47 -1.07 13.38 1.77
N SER A 48 -0.93 12.54 0.74
CA SER A 48 -1.38 12.85 -0.62
C SER A 48 -2.90 12.72 -0.72
N SER A 49 -3.60 13.82 -0.46
CA SER A 49 -5.05 13.96 -0.67
C SER A 49 -5.48 13.94 -2.16
N ARG A 50 -4.65 13.39 -3.06
CA ARG A 50 -4.89 13.36 -4.51
C ARG A 50 -4.16 12.18 -5.16
N ALA A 51 -4.35 10.96 -4.67
CA ALA A 51 -3.88 9.79 -5.38
C ALA A 51 -4.66 9.67 -6.71
N GLU A 52 -3.97 9.81 -7.84
CA GLU A 52 -4.54 9.47 -9.14
C GLU A 52 -4.79 7.96 -9.19
N ILE A 53 -6.06 7.57 -9.24
CA ILE A 53 -6.44 6.17 -9.47
C ILE A 53 -6.08 5.83 -10.91
N ARG A 54 -4.98 5.12 -11.12
CA ARG A 54 -4.73 4.44 -12.39
C ARG A 54 -5.52 3.14 -12.42
N HIS A 55 -6.55 3.11 -13.26
CA HIS A 55 -7.09 1.86 -13.77
C HIS A 55 -6.02 1.19 -14.65
N PRO A 56 -5.81 -0.13 -14.53
CA PRO A 56 -5.14 -0.86 -15.60
C PRO A 56 -5.96 -0.61 -16.86
N GLN A 57 -5.35 -0.02 -17.88
CA GLN A 57 -5.94 0.03 -19.22
C GLN A 57 -6.08 -1.42 -19.70
N ASP A 58 -7.13 -1.70 -20.47
CA ASP A 58 -7.35 -2.96 -21.21
C ASP A 58 -6.09 -3.51 -21.88
#